data_AF-A0A087W1A8-F1
#
_entry.id   AF-A0A087W1A8-F1
#
_cell.length_a   1.000
_cell.length_b   1.000
_cell.length_c   1.000
_cell.angle_alpha   90.00
_cell.angle_beta   90.00
_cell.angle_gamma   90.00
#
_symmetry.space_group_name_H-M   'P 1'
#
loop_
_entity.id
_entity.type
_entity.pdbx_description
1 polymer ?
#
loop_
_entity_poly.entity_id
_entity_poly.type
_entity_poly.pdbx_seq_one_letter_code
_entity_poly.pdbx_strand_id
1 'polypeptide(L)'
;MHPVVSIVAVAVSAFFLILALAIPKWPCGGNIFDLCSKIGGALGDHYLAIGVLLIIAVLLLFVVLVILLVVMFVSLPPWVNIIAAVISAIASIFAIAAVLLYTDKASVSWSPFMAIVGTTLGIQFTVMLILALIFK
;
A
#
# COMPACT_ATOMS: atom_id res chain seq x y z
N MET A 1 -2.33 -7.80 -19.57
CA MET A 1 -2.92 -7.51 -18.24
C MET A 1 -4.33 -7.01 -18.47
N HIS A 2 -5.35 -7.64 -17.89
CA HIS A 2 -6.69 -7.06 -17.91
C HIS A 2 -6.69 -5.82 -16.99
N PRO A 3 -6.99 -4.62 -17.52
CA PRO A 3 -6.92 -3.37 -16.75
C PRO A 3 -7.79 -3.41 -15.49
N VAL A 4 -8.89 -4.16 -15.55
CA VAL A 4 -9.83 -4.38 -14.44
C VAL A 4 -9.14 -4.99 -13.21
N VAL A 5 -8.26 -5.98 -13.38
CA VAL A 5 -7.60 -6.66 -12.26
C VAL A 5 -6.68 -5.70 -11.51
N SER A 6 -5.91 -4.90 -12.25
CA SER A 6 -5.01 -3.90 -11.68
C SER A 6 -5.77 -2.80 -10.96
N ILE A 7 -6.91 -2.34 -11.51
CA ILE A 7 -7.78 -1.34 -10.87
C ILE A 7 -8.32 -1.87 -9.54
N VAL A 8 -8.88 -3.09 -9.53
CA VAL A 8 -9.42 -3.71 -8.31
C VAL A 8 -8.33 -3.89 -7.26
N ALA A 9 -7.15 -4.39 -7.66
CA ALA A 9 -6.04 -4.57 -6.74
C ALA A 9 -5.56 -3.25 -6.10
N VAL A 10 -5.42 -2.18 -6.89
CA VAL A 10 -5.01 -0.86 -6.39
C VAL A 10 -6.10 -0.26 -5.48
N ALA A 11 -7.37 -0.37 -5.86
CA ALA A 11 -8.49 0.13 -5.07
C ALA A 11 -8.58 -0.57 -3.70
N VAL A 12 -8.49 -1.91 -3.69
CA VAL A 12 -8.49 -2.70 -2.45
C VAL A 12 -7.29 -2.34 -1.59
N SER A 13 -6.10 -2.23 -2.18
CA SER A 13 -4.88 -1.85 -1.45
C SER A 13 -5.01 -0.47 -0.80
N ALA A 14 -5.49 0.52 -1.55
CA ALA A 14 -5.72 1.87 -1.03
C ALA A 14 -6.75 1.87 0.10
N PHE A 15 -7.84 1.12 -0.04
CA PHE A 15 -8.87 0.99 1.00
C PHE A 15 -8.30 0.40 2.30
N PHE A 16 -7.50 -0.66 2.22
CA PHE A 16 -6.86 -1.25 3.39
C PHE A 16 -5.86 -0.31 4.06
N LEU A 17 -5.10 0.48 3.29
CA LEU A 17 -4.21 1.50 3.86
C LEU A 17 -4.99 2.63 4.55
N ILE A 18 -6.12 3.05 3.99
CA ILE A 18 -7.02 4.03 4.63
C ILE A 18 -7.58 3.45 5.94
N LEU A 19 -8.00 2.18 5.94
CA LEU A 19 -8.44 1.51 7.16
C LEU A 19 -7.32 1.42 8.20
N ALA A 20 -6.07 1.14 7.80
CA ALA A 20 -4.93 1.12 8.71
C ALA A 20 -4.69 2.49 9.38
N LEU A 21 -4.96 3.59 8.66
CA LEU A 21 -4.91 4.95 9.21
C LEU A 21 -6.14 5.30 10.06
N ALA A 22 -7.30 4.68 9.82
CA ALA A 22 -8.55 4.99 10.51
C ALA A 22 -8.75 4.19 11.80
N ILE A 23 -8.23 2.96 11.88
CA ILE A 23 -8.46 2.06 13.02
C ILE A 23 -7.57 2.49 14.21
N PRO A 24 -8.15 2.87 15.37
CA PRO A 24 -7.41 3.31 16.54
C PRO A 24 -6.91 2.13 17.39
N LYS A 25 -6.25 1.15 16.75
CA LYS A 25 -5.68 -0.05 17.39
C LYS A 25 -4.17 -0.12 17.26
N TRP A 26 -3.53 1.04 17.10
CA TRP A 26 -2.09 1.17 17.21
C TRP A 26 -1.66 0.94 18.67
N PRO A 27 -0.44 0.43 18.93
CA PRO A 27 0.02 0.09 20.28
C PRO A 27 0.05 1.28 21.27
N CYS A 28 -0.04 2.51 20.76
CA CYS A 28 -0.26 3.71 21.57
C CYS A 28 -1.69 3.85 22.14
N GLY A 29 -2.60 2.91 21.88
CA GLY A 29 -3.96 2.89 22.45
C GLY A 29 -4.95 3.85 21.78
N GLY A 30 -4.60 4.42 20.62
CA GLY A 30 -5.43 5.39 19.92
C GLY A 30 -5.10 5.51 18.43
N ASN A 31 -5.48 6.63 17.82
CA ASN A 31 -5.20 6.90 16.41
C ASN A 31 -3.75 7.38 16.20
N ILE A 32 -3.17 7.09 15.03
CA ILE A 32 -1.76 7.37 14.71
C ILE A 32 -1.45 8.88 14.79
N PHE A 33 -2.38 9.73 14.36
CA PHE A 33 -2.19 11.19 14.34
C PHE A 33 -2.56 11.92 15.63
N ASP A 34 -3.33 11.31 16.53
CA ASP A 34 -3.83 12.00 17.71
C ASP A 34 -3.08 11.59 18.98
N LEU A 35 -3.32 10.37 19.47
CA LEU A 35 -2.70 9.90 20.71
C LEU A 35 -1.23 9.51 20.48
N CYS A 36 -0.94 8.83 19.37
CA CYS A 36 0.39 8.35 19.03
C CYS A 36 1.40 9.48 18.76
N SER A 37 0.99 10.52 18.01
CA SER A 37 1.89 11.63 17.64
C SER A 37 2.19 12.58 18.80
N LYS A 38 1.29 12.65 19.80
CA LYS A 38 1.42 13.50 20.99
C LYS A 38 2.16 12.84 22.15
N ILE A 39 2.54 11.56 22.03
CA ILE A 39 3.46 10.93 22.98
C ILE A 39 4.81 11.63 22.81
N GLY A 40 5.09 12.60 23.69
CA GLY A 40 6.32 13.38 23.64
C GLY A 40 7.58 12.51 23.65
N GLY A 41 8.60 12.95 22.93
CA GLY A 41 9.88 12.24 22.76
C GLY A 41 10.00 11.50 21.43
N ALA A 42 11.11 10.79 21.24
CA ALA A 42 11.45 10.14 19.97
C ALA A 42 10.38 9.14 19.46
N LEU A 43 9.59 8.56 20.37
CA LEU A 43 8.53 7.61 20.02
C LEU A 43 7.42 8.28 19.18
N GLY A 44 6.96 9.48 19.56
CA GLY A 44 5.92 10.22 18.83
C GLY A 44 6.35 10.61 17.42
N ASP A 45 7.59 11.06 17.27
CA ASP A 45 8.18 11.41 15.97
C ASP A 45 8.24 10.22 15.02
N HIS A 46 8.51 9.01 15.55
CA HIS A 46 8.51 7.79 14.76
C HIS A 46 7.11 7.40 14.28
N TYR A 47 6.08 7.47 15.14
CA TYR A 47 4.70 7.21 14.72
C TYR A 47 4.18 8.25 13.72
N LEU A 48 4.58 9.51 13.87
CA LEU A 48 4.28 10.56 12.90
C LEU A 48 4.93 10.26 11.54
N ALA A 49 6.20 9.85 11.52
CA ALA A 49 6.87 9.43 10.29
C ALA A 49 6.14 8.25 9.61
N ILE A 50 5.76 7.22 10.37
CA ILE A 50 4.99 6.06 9.86
C ILE A 50 3.67 6.54 9.23
N GLY A 51 2.92 7.39 9.93
CA GLY A 51 1.65 7.94 9.43
C GLY A 51 1.83 8.75 8.15
N VAL A 52 2.87 9.59 8.07
CA VAL A 52 3.17 10.38 6.87
C VAL A 52 3.55 9.50 5.69
N LEU A 53 4.38 8.48 5.87
CA LEU A 53 4.72 7.54 4.80
C LEU A 53 3.49 6.79 4.28
N LEU A 54 2.58 6.39 5.16
CA LEU A 54 1.31 5.75 4.78
C LEU A 54 0.40 6.70 4.00
N ILE A 55 0.29 7.97 4.41
CA ILE A 55 -0.48 8.98 3.65
C ILE A 55 0.13 9.17 2.26
N ILE A 56 1.45 9.29 2.15
CA ILE A 56 2.13 9.43 0.85
C ILE A 56 1.84 8.21 -0.03
N ALA A 57 1.90 6.99 0.53
CA ALA A 57 1.56 5.78 -0.20
C ALA A 57 0.10 5.79 -0.70
N VAL A 58 -0.86 6.17 0.15
CA VAL A 58 -2.28 6.28 -0.23
C VAL A 58 -2.48 7.31 -1.34
N LEU A 59 -1.87 8.49 -1.24
CA LEU A 59 -1.95 9.52 -2.27
C LEU A 59 -1.40 9.04 -3.62
N LEU A 60 -0.24 8.37 -3.60
CA LEU A 60 0.35 7.81 -4.82
C LEU A 60 -0.53 6.71 -5.43
N LEU A 61 -1.10 5.81 -4.62
CA LEU A 61 -2.04 4.80 -5.12
C LEU A 61 -3.33 5.40 -5.67
N PHE A 62 -3.81 6.51 -5.09
CA PHE A 62 -4.95 7.24 -5.61
C PHE A 62 -4.64 7.84 -7.00
N VAL A 63 -3.46 8.42 -7.19
CA VAL A 63 -3.00 8.89 -8.51
C VAL A 63 -2.94 7.74 -9.51
N VAL A 64 -2.41 6.58 -9.13
CA VAL A 64 -2.38 5.38 -9.98
C VAL A 64 -3.79 4.94 -10.35
N LEU A 65 -4.73 4.92 -9.40
CA LEU A 65 -6.12 4.56 -9.64
C LEU A 65 -6.76 5.46 -10.71
N VAL A 66 -6.56 6.78 -10.59
CA VAL A 66 -7.06 7.75 -11.57
C VAL A 66 -6.44 7.50 -12.94
N ILE A 67 -5.12 7.27 -13.03
CA ILE A 67 -4.45 6.99 -14.30
C ILE A 67 -5.04 5.72 -14.95
N LEU A 68 -5.20 4.64 -14.19
CA LEU A 68 -5.75 3.39 -14.71
C LEU A 68 -7.20 3.53 -15.18
N LEU A 69 -8.01 4.31 -14.46
CA LEU A 69 -9.38 4.64 -14.89
C LEU A 69 -9.37 5.42 -16.20
N VAL A 70 -8.53 6.46 -16.33
CA VAL A 70 -8.43 7.25 -17.57
C VAL A 70 -7.99 6.38 -18.75
N VAL A 71 -7.00 5.51 -18.56
CA VAL A 71 -6.55 4.57 -19.61
C VAL A 71 -7.65 3.56 -20.01
N MET A 72 -8.56 3.23 -19.10
CA MET A 72 -9.70 2.35 -19.41
C MET A 72 -10.74 3.03 -20.30
N PHE A 73 -11.02 4.31 -20.08
CA PHE A 73 -12.03 5.07 -20.85
C PHE A 73 -11.46 5.72 -22.11
N VAL A 74 -10.16 5.99 -22.15
CA VAL A 74 -9.49 6.67 -23.26
C VAL A 74 -8.27 5.85 -23.68
N SER A 75 -8.16 5.55 -24.98
CA SER A 75 -6.97 4.88 -25.52
C SER A 75 -5.74 5.80 -25.44
N LEU A 76 -5.05 5.73 -24.32
CA LEU A 76 -3.77 6.42 -24.09
C LEU A 76 -2.60 5.60 -24.64
N PRO A 77 -1.45 6.24 -24.90
CA PRO A 77 -0.29 5.52 -25.41
C PRO A 77 0.26 4.55 -24.35
N PRO A 78 0.94 3.47 -24.76
CA PRO A 78 1.33 2.37 -23.88
C PRO A 78 2.32 2.78 -22.76
N TRP A 79 3.07 3.86 -22.95
CA TRP A 79 3.99 4.41 -21.95
C TRP A 79 3.30 4.84 -20.63
N VAL A 80 1.99 5.15 -20.66
CA VAL A 80 1.26 5.62 -19.47
C VAL A 80 1.06 4.48 -18.48
N ASN A 81 0.89 3.26 -18.97
CA ASN A 81 0.84 2.07 -18.12
C ASN A 81 2.17 1.81 -17.42
N ILE A 82 3.29 2.10 -18.09
CA ILE A 82 4.62 1.99 -17.50
C ILE A 82 4.78 3.01 -16.38
N ILE A 83 4.37 4.27 -16.62
CA ILE A 83 4.40 5.33 -15.60
C ILE A 83 3.53 4.94 -14.39
N ALA A 84 2.31 4.45 -14.62
CA ALA A 84 1.43 3.98 -13.55
C ALA A 84 2.06 2.84 -12.74
N ALA A 85 2.74 1.89 -13.41
CA ALA A 85 3.44 0.80 -12.76
C ALA A 85 4.61 1.29 -11.88
N VAL A 86 5.40 2.26 -12.38
CA VAL A 86 6.51 2.86 -11.62
C VAL A 86 5.99 3.61 -10.39
N ILE A 87 4.94 4.42 -10.54
CA ILE A 87 4.33 5.14 -9.41
C ILE A 87 3.78 4.16 -8.37
N SER A 88 3.13 3.08 -8.81
CA SER A 88 2.62 2.02 -7.92
C SER A 88 3.75 1.31 -7.16
N ALA A 89 4.88 1.05 -7.82
CA ALA A 89 6.05 0.46 -7.17
C ALA A 89 6.61 1.40 -6.08
N ILE A 90 6.72 2.70 -6.38
CA ILE A 90 7.16 3.71 -5.41
C ILE A 90 6.20 3.79 -4.21
N ALA A 91 4.89 3.81 -4.46
CA ALA A 91 3.88 3.80 -3.42
C ALA A 91 3.99 2.57 -2.50
N SER A 92 4.24 1.40 -3.09
CA SER A 92 4.42 0.15 -2.37
C SER A 92 5.69 0.18 -1.51
N ILE A 93 6.79 0.77 -2.00
CA ILE A 93 8.02 0.94 -1.22
C ILE A 93 7.77 1.83 0.00
N PHE A 94 7.03 2.93 -0.13
CA PHE A 94 6.67 3.78 1.01
C PHE A 94 5.81 3.03 2.03
N ALA A 95 4.83 2.24 1.58
CA ALA A 95 4.00 1.42 2.47
C ALA A 95 4.83 0.37 3.20
N ILE A 96 5.73 -0.34 2.50
CA ILE A 96 6.64 -1.31 3.11
C ILE A 96 7.56 -0.62 4.11
N ALA A 97 8.16 0.52 3.76
CA ALA A 97 9.02 1.27 4.67
C ALA A 97 8.28 1.71 5.95
N ALA A 98 7.03 2.16 5.84
CA ALA A 98 6.20 2.49 7.00
C ALA A 98 6.01 1.28 7.92
N VAL A 99 5.71 0.10 7.37
CA VAL A 99 5.51 -1.10 8.17
C VAL A 99 6.84 -1.61 8.75
N LEU A 100 7.95 -1.52 8.02
CA LEU A 100 9.27 -1.91 8.53
C LEU A 100 9.71 -1.04 9.71
N LEU A 101 9.52 0.28 9.60
CA LEU A 101 9.76 1.20 10.71
C LEU A 101 8.89 0.86 11.92
N TYR A 102 7.63 0.48 11.69
CA TYR A 102 6.77 0.00 12.76
C TYR A 102 7.28 -1.30 13.39
N THR A 103 7.62 -2.32 12.60
CA THR A 103 8.06 -3.63 13.12
C THR A 103 9.37 -3.54 13.90
N ASP A 104 10.31 -2.70 13.44
CA ASP A 104 11.57 -2.43 14.13
C ASP A 104 11.32 -1.88 15.54
N LYS A 105 10.39 -0.92 15.66
CA LYS A 105 10.09 -0.23 16.93
C LYS A 105 9.14 -1.00 17.83
N ALA A 106 8.23 -1.79 17.27
CA ALA A 106 7.28 -2.59 18.02
C ALA A 106 7.89 -3.89 18.58
N SER A 107 9.20 -4.14 18.39
CA SER A 107 9.88 -5.40 18.75
C SER A 107 9.25 -6.65 18.13
N VAL A 108 8.51 -6.46 17.02
CA VAL A 108 7.86 -7.54 16.29
C VAL A 108 8.92 -8.19 15.40
N SER A 109 8.99 -9.51 15.40
CA SER A 109 9.94 -10.24 14.57
C SER A 109 9.69 -9.93 13.08
N TRP A 110 10.77 -9.74 12.33
CA TRP A 110 10.71 -9.39 10.90
C TRP A 110 10.19 -10.56 10.04
N SER A 111 10.36 -11.78 10.54
CA SER A 111 9.99 -13.02 9.86
C SER A 111 8.48 -13.13 9.53
N PRO A 112 7.54 -12.94 10.48
CA PRO A 112 6.11 -12.98 10.17
C PRO A 112 5.68 -11.89 9.19
N PHE A 113 6.27 -10.69 9.25
CA PHE A 113 5.96 -9.64 8.27
C PHE A 113 6.40 -10.03 6.85
N MET A 114 7.64 -10.52 6.71
CA MET A 114 8.14 -10.99 5.42
C MET A 114 7.33 -12.17 4.88
N ALA A 115 6.82 -13.04 5.75
CA ALA A 115 5.91 -14.12 5.37
C ALA A 115 4.55 -13.58 4.83
N ILE A 116 3.98 -12.55 5.44
CA ILE A 116 2.74 -11.91 4.96
C ILE A 116 2.98 -11.24 3.60
N VAL A 117 4.09 -10.53 3.42
CA VAL A 117 4.43 -9.92 2.12
C VAL A 117 4.65 -11.00 1.05
N GLY A 118 5.36 -12.07 1.38
CA GLY A 118 5.58 -13.19 0.45
C GLY A 118 4.28 -13.89 0.04
N THR A 119 3.39 -14.16 0.99
CA THR A 119 2.10 -14.81 0.71
C THR A 119 1.17 -13.93 -0.12
N THR A 120 1.10 -12.62 0.17
CA THR A 120 0.28 -11.67 -0.61
C THR A 120 0.76 -11.56 -2.06
N LEU A 121 2.06 -11.44 -2.31
CA LEU A 121 2.62 -11.45 -3.67
C LEU A 121 2.40 -12.79 -4.39
N GLY A 122 2.58 -13.91 -3.67
CA GLY A 122 2.32 -15.24 -4.20
C GLY A 122 0.88 -15.40 -4.67
N ILE A 123 -0.10 -14.99 -3.85
CA ILE A 123 -1.52 -15.01 -4.19
C ILE A 123 -1.79 -14.13 -5.43
N GLN A 124 -1.22 -12.93 -5.50
CA GLN A 124 -1.38 -12.06 -6.66
C GLN A 124 -0.88 -12.72 -7.95
N PHE A 125 0.33 -13.30 -7.95
CA PHE A 125 0.86 -13.98 -9.13
C PHE A 125 0.05 -15.21 -9.51
N THR A 126 -0.40 -16.00 -8.53
CA THR A 126 -1.27 -17.16 -8.78
C THR A 126 -2.58 -16.73 -9.45
N VAL A 127 -3.24 -15.67 -8.96
CA VAL A 127 -4.46 -15.13 -9.56
C VAL A 127 -4.20 -14.64 -10.98
N MET A 128 -3.10 -13.91 -11.21
CA MET A 128 -2.72 -13.45 -12.55
C MET A 128 -2.50 -14.62 -13.52
N LEU A 129 -1.84 -15.68 -13.07
CA LEU A 129 -1.59 -16.88 -13.87
C LEU A 129 -2.90 -17.61 -14.22
N ILE A 130 -3.79 -17.81 -13.25
CA ILE A 130 -5.09 -18.44 -13.47
C ILE A 130 -5.90 -17.66 -14.49
N LEU A 131 -5.97 -16.34 -14.37
CA LEU A 131 -6.69 -15.50 -15.32
C LEU A 131 -6.05 -15.57 -16.72
N ALA A 132 -4.73 -15.57 -16.81
CA ALA A 132 -4.03 -15.71 -18.09
C ALA A 132 -4.29 -17.08 -18.77
N LEU A 133 -4.50 -18.14 -17.97
CA LEU A 133 -4.84 -19.47 -18.49
C LEU A 133 -6.31 -19.59 -18.92
N ILE A 134 -7.23 -18.94 -18.20
CA ILE A 134 -8.68 -19.00 -18.48
C ILE A 134 -9.06 -18.13 -19.67
N PHE A 135 -8.48 -16.92 -19.79
CA PHE A 135 -8.82 -15.94 -20.83
C PHE A 135 -7.90 -16.01 -22.06
N LYS A 136 -7.38 -17.20 -22.36
CA LYS A 136 -6.56 -17.43 -23.55
C LYS A 136 -7.36 -17.30 -24.84
#